data_AF-A0A669AYP6-F1
#
_entry.id   AF-A0A669AYP6-F1
#
_cell.length_a   1.000
_cell.length_b   1.000
_cell.length_c   1.000
_cell.angle_alpha   90.00
_cell.angle_beta   90.00
_cell.angle_gamma   90.00
#
_symmetry.space_group_name_H-M   'P 1'
#
loop_
_entity.id
_entity.type
_entity.pdbx_description
1 polymer ?
#
loop_
_entity_poly.entity_id
_entity_poly.type
_entity_poly.pdbx_seq_one_letter_code
_entity_poly.pdbx_strand_id
1 'polypeptide(L)'
;MKMVNLKQAILQAWKDRWSDYQWAINIKKNFPKGATWDYLNLAEALMEQAMIGPSPNPLILSYLKYAISSQMVSYSSVLMAISKLSRKSRGMHRALSGSAGSGSVAGAGLCVVL
;
A
#
# COMPACT_ATOMS: atom_id res chain seq x y z
N MET A 1 6.10 23.02 10.09
CA MET A 1 5.45 21.70 10.31
C MET A 1 6.04 20.71 9.31
N LYS A 2 6.69 19.62 9.74
CA LYS A 2 7.05 18.54 8.81
C LYS A 2 5.76 17.89 8.36
N MET A 3 5.40 18.00 7.08
CA MET A 3 4.38 17.13 6.50
C MET A 3 4.93 15.70 6.59
N VAL A 4 4.41 14.92 7.52
CA VAL A 4 4.82 13.52 7.67
C VAL A 4 4.24 12.76 6.48
N ASN A 5 5.12 12.25 5.61
CA ASN A 5 4.69 11.47 4.47
C ASN A 5 4.07 10.17 4.98
N LEU A 6 2.80 9.92 4.62
CA LEU A 6 2.02 8.80 5.12
C LEU A 6 2.69 7.43 4.85
N LYS A 7 3.27 7.25 3.68
CA LYS A 7 3.97 5.99 3.34
C LYS A 7 5.20 5.78 4.22
N GLN A 8 5.93 6.85 4.53
CA GLN A 8 7.09 6.78 5.43
C GLN A 8 6.65 6.46 6.87
N ALA A 9 5.55 7.03 7.35
CA ALA A 9 5.00 6.72 8.66
C ALA A 9 4.58 5.24 8.77
N ILE A 10 3.95 4.68 7.73
CA ILE A 10 3.58 3.26 7.66
C ILE A 10 4.84 2.38 7.63
N LEU A 11 5.83 2.73 6.82
CA LEU A 11 7.10 2.00 6.74
C LEU A 11 7.85 2.00 8.07
N GLN A 12 7.87 3.13 8.77
CA GLN A 12 8.49 3.21 10.09
C GLN A 12 7.76 2.31 11.10
N ALA A 13 6.43 2.37 11.15
CA ALA A 13 5.64 1.50 12.01
C ALA A 13 5.84 0.01 11.71
N TRP A 14 6.00 -0.35 10.43
CA TRP A 14 6.33 -1.70 10.05
C TRP A 14 7.74 -2.09 10.50
N LYS A 15 8.75 -1.25 10.27
CA LYS A 15 10.14 -1.49 10.70
C LYS A 15 10.25 -1.71 12.21
N ASP A 16 9.57 -0.88 12.99
CA ASP A 16 9.57 -0.94 14.45
C ASP A 16 8.60 -2.00 15.01
N ARG A 17 7.91 -2.76 14.12
CA ARG A 17 6.97 -3.84 14.46
C ARG A 17 5.89 -3.40 15.46
N TRP A 18 5.36 -2.18 15.29
CA TRP A 18 4.32 -1.65 16.16
C TRP A 18 3.08 -2.54 16.13
N SER A 19 2.40 -2.68 17.28
CA SER A 19 1.06 -3.26 17.29
C SER A 19 0.05 -2.33 16.63
N ASP A 20 -1.10 -2.86 16.24
CA ASP A 20 -2.22 -2.13 15.65
C ASP A 20 -2.66 -0.94 16.53
N TYR A 21 -2.66 -1.12 17.86
CA TYR A 21 -2.94 -0.03 18.79
C TYR A 21 -1.83 1.02 18.84
N GLN A 22 -0.55 0.60 18.91
CA GLN A 22 0.59 1.52 18.92
C GLN A 22 0.65 2.34 17.64
N TRP A 23 0.42 1.69 16.49
CA TRP A 23 0.32 2.35 15.20
C TRP A 23 -0.78 3.40 15.18
N ALA A 24 -2.00 3.02 15.59
CA ALA A 24 -3.15 3.93 15.56
C ALA A 24 -2.92 5.19 16.43
N ILE A 25 -2.28 5.05 17.60
CA ILE A 25 -1.95 6.20 18.45
C ILE A 25 -0.89 7.09 17.79
N ASN A 26 0.22 6.50 17.34
CA ASN A 26 1.35 7.26 16.82
C ASN A 26 0.99 7.94 15.49
N ILE A 27 0.21 7.29 14.64
CA ILE A 27 -0.25 7.90 13.40
C ILE A 27 -1.19 9.07 13.70
N LYS A 28 -2.14 8.93 14.63
CA LYS A 28 -3.02 10.05 15.05
C LYS A 28 -2.26 11.25 15.62
N LYS A 29 -1.11 11.03 16.28
CA LYS A 29 -0.25 12.11 16.79
C LYS A 29 0.49 12.86 15.68
N ASN A 30 0.84 12.16 14.60
CA ASN A 30 1.67 12.70 13.52
C ASN A 30 0.87 13.50 12.46
N PHE A 31 -0.46 13.41 12.47
CA PHE A 31 -1.33 14.10 11.52
C PHE A 31 -2.21 15.17 12.22
N PRO A 32 -2.51 16.31 11.56
CA PRO A 32 -3.28 17.38 12.16
C PRO A 32 -4.70 16.93 12.52
N LYS A 33 -5.18 17.37 13.70
CA LYS A 33 -6.55 17.12 14.16
C LYS A 33 -7.54 17.73 13.16
N GLY A 34 -8.46 16.91 12.64
CA GLY A 34 -9.43 17.33 11.61
C GLY A 34 -9.10 16.85 10.20
N ALA A 35 -7.92 16.26 9.96
CA ALA A 35 -7.65 15.57 8.70
C ALA A 35 -8.55 14.32 8.57
N THR A 36 -9.29 14.23 7.47
CA THR A 36 -10.04 13.01 7.15
C THR A 36 -9.08 11.99 6.55
N TRP A 37 -8.96 10.80 7.15
CA TRP A 37 -8.00 9.79 6.68
C TRP A 37 -8.30 9.29 5.26
N ASP A 38 -9.55 9.34 4.83
CA ASP A 38 -9.95 9.08 3.44
C ASP A 38 -9.36 10.12 2.48
N TYR A 39 -9.32 11.41 2.85
CA TYR A 39 -8.67 12.46 2.05
C TYR A 39 -7.16 12.25 1.95
N LEU A 40 -6.54 11.69 2.99
CA LEU A 40 -5.13 11.30 2.98
C LEU A 40 -4.86 10.01 2.20
N ASN A 41 -5.89 9.40 1.58
CA ASN A 41 -5.81 8.11 0.89
C ASN A 41 -5.18 7.01 1.75
N LEU A 42 -5.51 6.95 3.05
CA LEU A 42 -4.92 6.00 3.99
C LEU A 42 -5.12 4.55 3.58
N ALA A 43 -6.32 4.18 3.12
CA ALA A 43 -6.62 2.84 2.64
C ALA A 43 -5.74 2.45 1.46
N GLU A 44 -5.54 3.36 0.50
CA GLU A 44 -4.67 3.13 -0.66
C GLU A 44 -3.20 3.01 -0.24
N ALA A 45 -2.72 3.89 0.64
CA ALA A 45 -1.34 3.84 1.12
C ALA A 45 -1.03 2.54 1.89
N LEU A 46 -1.93 2.10 2.78
CA LEU A 46 -1.80 0.83 3.48
C LEU A 46 -1.83 -0.36 2.52
N MET A 47 -2.77 -0.36 1.56
CA MET A 47 -2.89 -1.43 0.58
C MET A 47 -1.66 -1.50 -0.32
N GLU A 48 -1.17 -0.36 -0.84
CA GLU A 48 0.03 -0.33 -1.67
C GLU A 48 1.25 -0.83 -0.90
N GLN A 49 1.46 -0.39 0.35
CA GLN A 49 2.59 -0.85 1.16
C GLN A 49 2.47 -2.32 1.56
N ALA A 50 1.26 -2.82 1.79
CA ALA A 50 1.04 -4.24 2.10
C ALA A 50 1.41 -5.14 0.91
N MET A 51 1.29 -4.66 -0.32
CA MET A 51 1.59 -5.43 -1.54
C MET A 51 3.03 -5.28 -2.03
N ILE A 52 3.90 -4.61 -1.27
CA ILE A 52 5.33 -4.57 -1.58
C ILE A 52 5.97 -5.89 -1.17
N GLY A 53 6.39 -6.67 -2.16
CA GLY A 53 7.04 -7.96 -1.98
C GLY A 53 6.28 -9.11 -2.65
N PRO A 54 6.78 -10.35 -2.54
CA PRO A 54 6.17 -11.52 -3.19
C PRO A 54 4.86 -11.95 -2.51
N SER A 55 4.62 -11.53 -1.27
CA SER A 55 3.41 -11.84 -0.52
C SER A 55 2.89 -10.61 0.24
N PRO A 56 1.57 -10.52 0.48
CA PRO A 56 0.98 -9.48 1.30
C PRO A 56 1.57 -9.43 2.71
N ASN A 57 2.01 -8.24 3.15
CA ASN A 57 2.56 -8.04 4.48
C ASN A 57 1.45 -8.10 5.56
N PRO A 58 1.46 -9.12 6.45
CA PRO A 58 0.37 -9.34 7.39
C PRO A 58 0.24 -8.23 8.45
N LEU A 59 1.35 -7.56 8.81
CA LEU A 59 1.32 -6.47 9.79
C LEU A 59 0.66 -5.21 9.23
N ILE A 60 0.93 -4.89 7.96
CA ILE A 60 0.29 -3.73 7.32
C ILE A 60 -1.19 -4.02 7.07
N LEU A 61 -1.54 -5.27 6.76
CA LEU A 61 -2.94 -5.71 6.68
C LEU A 61 -3.66 -5.64 8.02
N SER A 62 -2.99 -5.89 9.15
CA SER A 62 -3.61 -5.73 10.47
C SER A 62 -3.93 -4.26 10.76
N TYR A 63 -3.08 -3.31 10.34
CA TYR A 63 -3.38 -1.89 10.41
C TYR A 63 -4.59 -1.50 9.55
N LEU A 64 -4.70 -2.06 8.34
CA LEU A 64 -5.87 -1.83 7.48
C LEU A 64 -7.14 -2.38 8.11
N LYS A 65 -7.10 -3.61 8.66
CA LYS A 65 -8.21 -4.21 9.40
C LYS A 65 -8.62 -3.33 10.57
N TYR A 66 -7.66 -2.85 11.36
CA TYR A 66 -7.91 -1.94 12.47
C TYR A 66 -8.52 -0.62 12.01
N ALA A 67 -8.01 -0.03 10.92
CA ALA A 67 -8.51 1.23 10.37
C ALA A 67 -9.98 1.13 9.95
N ILE A 68 -10.40 -0.02 9.42
CA ILE A 68 -11.81 -0.32 9.09
C ILE A 68 -12.63 -0.48 10.37
N SER A 69 -12.19 -1.33 11.30
CA SER A 69 -12.91 -1.60 12.56
C SER A 69 -13.09 -0.35 13.42
N SER A 70 -12.13 0.58 13.38
CA SER A 70 -12.17 1.84 14.13
C SER A 70 -12.75 3.01 13.33
N GLN A 71 -13.31 2.75 12.15
CA GLN A 71 -13.90 3.75 11.25
C GLN A 71 -12.95 4.91 10.91
N MET A 72 -11.63 4.67 10.93
CA MET A 72 -10.66 5.64 10.45
C MET A 72 -10.78 5.82 8.94
N VAL A 73 -11.07 4.74 8.21
CA VAL A 73 -11.32 4.76 6.76
C VAL A 73 -12.70 4.19 6.46
N SER A 74 -13.33 4.68 5.39
CA SER A 74 -14.60 4.12 4.92
C SER A 74 -14.41 2.80 4.18
N TYR A 75 -15.41 1.92 4.22
CA TYR A 75 -15.44 0.69 3.42
C TYR A 75 -15.31 0.99 1.92
N SER A 76 -15.93 2.06 1.44
CA SER A 76 -15.87 2.51 0.05
C SER A 76 -14.44 2.82 -0.40
N SER A 77 -13.66 3.53 0.43
CA SER A 77 -12.25 3.83 0.17
C SER A 77 -11.39 2.57 0.04
N VAL A 78 -11.67 1.57 0.88
CA VAL A 78 -10.97 0.28 0.83
C VAL A 78 -11.31 -0.49 -0.45
N LEU A 79 -12.60 -0.56 -0.82
CA LEU A 79 -13.02 -1.20 -2.07
C LEU A 79 -12.42 -0.50 -3.30
N MET A 80 -12.32 0.83 -3.29
CA MET A 80 -11.63 1.59 -4.33
C MET A 80 -10.14 1.25 -4.39
N ALA A 81 -9.45 1.16 -3.24
CA ALA A 81 -8.04 0.78 -3.17
C ALA A 81 -7.80 -0.63 -3.74
N ILE A 82 -8.66 -1.60 -3.40
CA ILE A 82 -8.60 -2.96 -3.97
C ILE A 82 -8.81 -2.92 -5.49
N SER A 83 -9.83 -2.21 -5.97
CA SER A 83 -10.12 -2.08 -7.40
C SER A 83 -8.94 -1.49 -8.18
N LYS A 84 -8.29 -0.45 -7.63
CA LYS A 84 -7.08 0.16 -8.20
C LYS A 84 -5.91 -0.83 -8.24
N LEU A 85 -5.69 -1.59 -7.16
CA LEU A 85 -4.65 -2.62 -7.11
C LEU A 85 -4.86 -3.68 -8.19
N SER A 86 -6.08 -4.20 -8.33
CA SER A 86 -6.41 -5.20 -9.36
C SER A 86 -6.20 -4.65 -10.78
N ARG A 87 -6.50 -3.37 -11.02
CA ARG A 87 -6.18 -2.73 -12.32
C ARG A 87 -4.67 -2.62 -12.55
N LYS A 88 -3.89 -2.26 -11.53
CA LYS A 88 -2.43 -2.13 -11.60
C LYS A 88 -1.76 -3.48 -11.92
N SER A 89 -2.22 -4.55 -11.28
CA SER A 89 -1.80 -5.93 -11.57
C SER A 89 -2.13 -6.35 -13.02
N ARG A 90 -3.34 -6.07 -13.51
CA ARG A 90 -3.74 -6.39 -14.89
C ARG A 90 -3.03 -5.55 -15.96
N GLY A 91 -2.68 -4.30 -15.65
CA GLY A 91 -1.87 -3.45 -16.53
C GLY A 91 -0.50 -4.05 -16.81
N MET A 92 0.14 -4.64 -15.79
CA MET A 92 1.40 -5.37 -15.93
C MET A 92 1.27 -6.56 -16.88
N HIS A 93 0.20 -7.36 -16.74
CA HIS A 93 -0.05 -8.51 -17.61
C HIS A 93 -0.28 -8.08 -19.07
N ARG A 94 -0.96 -6.95 -19.31
CA ARG A 94 -1.14 -6.42 -20.67
C ARG A 94 0.15 -5.88 -21.29
N ALA A 95 1.02 -5.25 -20.50
CA ALA A 95 2.33 -4.78 -20.98
C ALA A 95 3.23 -5.95 -21.38
N LEU A 96 3.21 -7.06 -20.62
CA LEU A 96 3.96 -8.28 -20.95
C LEU A 96 3.33 -9.06 -22.12
N SER A 97 2.01 -9.00 -22.30
CA SER A 97 1.32 -9.62 -23.45
C SER A 97 1.35 -8.76 -24.73
N GLY A 98 1.83 -7.51 -24.68
CA GLY A 98 1.86 -6.57 -25.80
C GLY A 98 3.12 -6.62 -26.67
N SER A 99 4.08 -7.49 -26.38
CA SER A 99 5.37 -7.60 -27.10
C SER A 99 5.52 -8.90 -27.90
N ALA A 100 4.43 -9.38 -28.53
CA ALA A 100 4.48 -10.44 -29.53
C ALA A 100 4.17 -9.87 -30.92
N GLY A 101 5.08 -9.02 -31.41
CA GLY A 101 5.04 -8.47 -32.76
C GLY A 101 6.39 -7.85 -33.10
N SER A 102 7.10 -8.52 -34.01
CA SER A 102 8.39 -8.17 -34.65
C SER A 102 9.64 -8.07 -33.77
N GLY A 103 10.46 -9.13 -33.83
CA GLY A 103 11.86 -8.99 -34.25
C GLY A 103 12.96 -8.97 -33.19
N SER A 104 13.85 -9.96 -33.31
CA SER A 104 15.26 -9.96 -32.92
C SER A 104 15.66 -10.39 -31.51
N VAL A 105 16.57 -11.37 -31.52
CA VAL A 105 17.26 -12.02 -30.41
C VAL A 105 18.27 -11.10 -29.73
N ALA A 106 18.21 -10.94 -28.41
CA ALA A 106 19.38 -10.73 -27.54
C ALA A 106 18.95 -10.90 -26.07
N GLY A 107 19.68 -11.74 -25.35
CA GLY A 107 19.36 -12.11 -23.97
C GLY A 107 19.38 -10.93 -23.00
N ALA A 108 18.50 -10.98 -22.02
CA ALA A 108 18.65 -10.25 -20.77
C ALA A 108 18.23 -11.18 -19.64
N GLY A 109 19.21 -11.49 -18.79
CA GLY A 109 19.11 -12.46 -17.72
C GLY A 109 18.07 -12.11 -16.66
N LEU A 110 17.64 -13.18 -16.01
CA LEU A 110 16.93 -13.15 -14.74
C LEU A 110 17.62 -12.20 -13.75
N CYS A 111 16.85 -11.29 -13.16
CA CYS A 111 17.17 -10.76 -11.85
C CYS A 111 15.99 -11.01 -10.93
N VAL A 112 16.00 -12.22 -10.38
CA VAL A 112 15.31 -12.58 -9.13
C VAL A 112 16.00 -11.79 -8.03
N VAL A 113 15.31 -10.85 -7.41
CA VAL A 113 15.79 -10.16 -6.20
C VAL A 113 15.36 -10.99 -5.01
N LEU A 114 16.30 -11.76 -4.47
CA LEU A 114 16.39 -12.11 -3.04
C LEU A 114 17.35 -11.13 -2.38
#